data_AF-A0A6C0FAU5-F1
#
_entry.id   AF-A0A6C0FAU5-F1
#
_cell.length_a   1.000
_cell.length_b   1.000
_cell.length_c   1.000
_cell.angle_alpha   90.00
_cell.angle_beta   90.00
_cell.angle_gamma   90.00
#
_symmetry.space_group_name_H-M   'P 1'
#
loop_
_entity.id
_entity.type
_entity.pdbx_description
1 polymer ?
#
loop_
_entity_poly.entity_id
_entity_poly.type
_entity_poly.pdbx_seq_one_letter_code
_entity_poly.pdbx_strand_id
1 'polypeptide(L)'
;MDNIFTLHKYDDDNEVAESINIDDLYERKRERDVAQLKVFNQMLKRIHTKIKVTSRQRGAEKLCWFVVPEVMLGVPSYDQGTCIGYVMDKLKTDGFRVQYFHPNTLMISWDHWIPNYVIEEIKEKTGKIYDNYGNDLTPTPQNDQETNQKYNMQPGNYSGTAAGGEMSSRNNTNIVYKNKEGVFQRSRKQSDKKYTPIDDYKPKGTMIYDEELLFDMNKRYK
;
A
#
# COMPACT_ATOMS: atom_id res chain seq x y z
N MET A 1 42.20 -9.60 34.06
CA MET A 1 43.04 -8.84 35.00
C MET A 1 44.00 -9.85 35.57
N ASP A 2 45.22 -9.86 35.03
CA ASP A 2 46.21 -10.86 35.42
C ASP A 2 46.89 -10.36 36.68
N ASN A 3 46.73 -11.12 37.76
CA ASN A 3 47.36 -10.81 39.03
C ASN A 3 48.79 -11.35 39.01
N ILE A 4 49.72 -10.61 39.62
CA ILE A 4 51.15 -10.96 39.71
C ILE A 4 51.40 -12.37 40.32
N PHE A 5 50.42 -12.94 41.02
CA PHE A 5 50.47 -14.27 41.64
C PHE A 5 49.97 -15.41 40.75
N THR A 6 49.44 -15.13 39.57
CA THR A 6 48.93 -16.16 38.62
C THR A 6 49.94 -16.56 37.54
N LEU A 7 51.11 -15.91 37.50
CA LEU A 7 52.13 -16.16 36.47
C LEU A 7 52.79 -17.55 36.61
N HIS A 8 53.00 -18.02 37.85
CA HIS A 8 53.62 -19.32 38.15
C HIS A 8 52.74 -20.55 37.89
N LYS A 9 51.48 -20.37 37.45
CA LYS A 9 50.58 -21.50 37.20
C LYS A 9 50.80 -22.14 35.82
N TYR A 10 51.69 -21.59 35.00
CA TYR A 10 51.92 -22.00 33.62
C TYR A 10 53.33 -22.58 33.37
N ASP A 11 54.12 -22.80 34.43
CA ASP A 11 55.50 -23.31 34.34
C ASP A 11 55.58 -24.87 34.33
N ASP A 12 54.49 -25.59 34.02
CA ASP A 12 54.53 -27.07 33.87
C ASP A 12 54.70 -27.43 32.38
N ASP A 13 55.97 -27.51 31.96
CA ASP A 13 56.48 -27.61 30.59
C ASP A 13 56.16 -28.95 29.84
N ASN A 14 54.99 -29.55 30.02
CA ASN A 14 54.53 -30.70 29.22
C ASN A 14 53.06 -30.63 28.79
N GLU A 15 52.46 -29.45 28.77
CA GLU A 15 51.13 -29.27 28.18
C GLU A 15 51.29 -28.80 26.72
N VAL A 16 51.29 -29.76 25.79
CA VAL A 16 51.11 -29.47 24.36
C VAL A 16 49.93 -28.52 24.26
N ALA A 17 50.15 -27.30 23.78
CA ALA A 17 49.09 -26.31 23.60
C ALA A 17 47.96 -26.96 22.80
N GLU A 18 46.92 -27.43 23.51
CA GLU A 18 45.77 -28.07 22.88
C GLU A 18 45.22 -27.07 21.88
N SER A 19 45.11 -27.48 20.62
CA SER A 19 44.57 -26.64 19.57
C SER A 19 43.12 -26.30 19.92
N ILE A 20 42.91 -25.11 20.45
CA ILE A 20 41.57 -24.66 20.84
C ILE A 20 40.68 -24.57 19.60
N ASN A 21 39.51 -25.22 19.65
CA ASN A 21 38.55 -25.10 18.58
C ASN A 21 37.95 -23.68 18.62
N ILE A 22 38.03 -22.99 17.48
CA ILE A 22 37.51 -21.63 17.32
C ILE A 22 35.99 -21.61 17.55
N ASP A 23 35.28 -22.70 17.24
CA ASP A 23 33.82 -22.81 17.42
C ASP A 23 33.42 -22.81 18.91
N ASP A 24 34.21 -23.42 19.79
CA ASP A 24 33.95 -23.48 21.23
C ASP A 24 33.99 -22.07 21.88
N LEU A 25 34.68 -21.12 21.24
CA LEU A 25 34.71 -19.73 21.65
C LEU A 25 33.36 -19.02 21.45
N TYR A 26 32.53 -19.49 20.51
CA TYR A 26 31.23 -18.91 20.20
C TYR A 26 30.07 -19.60 20.92
N GLU A 27 30.27 -20.81 21.45
CA GLU A 27 29.21 -21.60 22.09
C GLU A 27 28.52 -20.83 23.23
N ARG A 28 29.31 -20.22 24.13
CA ARG A 28 28.76 -19.42 25.23
C ARG A 28 27.95 -18.20 24.76
N LYS A 29 28.31 -17.60 23.62
CA LYS A 29 27.54 -16.49 23.04
C LYS A 29 26.22 -17.00 22.51
N ARG A 30 26.25 -18.10 21.75
CA ARG A 30 25.07 -18.77 21.22
C ARG A 30 24.08 -19.14 22.33
N GLU A 31 24.56 -19.73 23.43
CA GLU A 31 23.73 -20.09 24.58
C GLU A 31 23.01 -18.87 25.18
N ARG A 32 23.72 -17.74 25.31
CA ARG A 32 23.12 -16.48 25.79
C ARG A 32 22.07 -15.95 24.82
N ASP A 33 22.35 -15.95 23.53
CA ASP A 33 21.43 -15.46 22.49
C ASP A 33 20.15 -16.34 22.45
N VAL A 34 20.30 -17.66 22.57
CA VAL A 34 19.19 -18.61 22.68
C VAL A 34 18.37 -18.37 23.95
N ALA A 35 19.02 -18.12 25.09
CA ALA A 35 18.34 -17.79 26.33
C ALA A 35 17.56 -16.47 26.24
N GLN A 36 18.13 -15.44 25.63
CA GLN A 36 17.46 -14.16 25.37
C GLN A 36 16.24 -14.34 24.47
N LEU A 37 16.37 -15.12 23.39
CA LEU A 37 15.26 -15.41 22.49
C LEU A 37 14.10 -16.11 23.21
N LYS A 38 14.39 -17.01 24.15
CA LYS A 38 13.35 -17.64 24.99
C LYS A 38 12.60 -16.60 25.83
N VAL A 39 13.31 -15.66 26.45
CA VAL A 39 12.70 -14.56 27.23
C VAL A 39 11.84 -13.66 26.35
N PHE A 40 12.31 -13.30 25.15
CA PHE A 40 11.56 -12.46 24.22
C PHE A 40 10.28 -13.15 23.72
N ASN A 41 10.36 -14.44 23.39
CA ASN A 41 9.18 -15.24 23.04
C ASN A 41 8.17 -15.32 24.19
N GLN A 42 8.65 -15.40 25.43
CA GLN A 42 7.78 -15.39 26.61
C GLN A 42 7.09 -14.03 26.79
N MET A 43 7.80 -12.92 26.53
CA MET A 43 7.19 -11.58 26.51
C MET A 43 6.10 -11.47 25.46
N LEU A 44 6.40 -11.92 24.23
CA LEU A 44 5.44 -11.90 23.12
C LEU A 44 4.17 -12.68 23.47
N LYS A 45 4.30 -13.86 24.09
CA LYS A 45 3.16 -14.64 24.61
C LYS A 45 2.31 -13.86 25.62
N ARG A 46 2.93 -13.13 26.55
CA ARG A 46 2.22 -12.28 27.52
C ARG A 46 1.42 -11.18 26.83
N ILE A 47 2.02 -10.55 25.82
CA ILE A 47 1.38 -9.50 25.02
C ILE A 47 0.18 -10.06 24.26
N HIS A 48 0.34 -11.20 23.57
CA HIS A 48 -0.77 -11.85 22.85
C HIS A 48 -1.91 -12.23 23.78
N THR A 49 -1.61 -12.72 24.99
CA THR A 49 -2.64 -12.99 26.00
C THR A 49 -3.35 -11.71 26.42
N LYS A 50 -2.62 -10.61 26.65
CA LYS A 50 -3.23 -9.32 27.00
C LYS A 50 -4.13 -8.81 25.88
N ILE A 51 -3.67 -8.85 24.62
CA ILE A 51 -4.45 -8.49 23.43
C ILE A 51 -5.77 -9.29 23.38
N LYS A 52 -5.70 -10.62 23.57
CA LYS A 52 -6.88 -11.49 23.58
C LYS A 52 -7.86 -11.15 24.69
N VAL A 53 -7.36 -10.81 25.88
CA VAL A 53 -8.19 -10.41 27.03
C VAL A 53 -8.85 -9.06 26.74
N THR A 54 -8.08 -8.06 26.32
CA THR A 54 -8.59 -6.72 25.97
C THR A 54 -9.61 -6.77 24.85
N SER A 55 -9.39 -7.59 23.82
CA SER A 55 -10.33 -7.76 22.70
C SER A 55 -11.70 -8.31 23.13
N ARG A 56 -11.79 -9.04 24.25
CA ARG A 56 -13.04 -9.59 24.78
C ARG A 56 -13.77 -8.64 25.74
N GLN A 57 -13.12 -7.56 26.17
CA GLN A 57 -13.72 -6.60 27.08
C GLN A 57 -14.81 -5.81 26.35
N ARG A 58 -16.01 -5.74 26.94
CA ARG A 58 -17.13 -4.99 26.35
C ARG A 58 -16.82 -3.50 26.36
N GLY A 59 -17.02 -2.84 25.22
CA GLY A 59 -16.77 -1.40 25.07
C GLY A 59 -15.30 -1.00 25.03
N ALA A 60 -14.37 -1.98 25.05
CA ALA A 60 -12.97 -1.67 24.81
C ALA A 60 -12.76 -1.31 23.34
N GLU A 61 -12.03 -0.23 23.11
CA GLU A 61 -11.53 0.13 21.79
C GLU A 61 -10.61 -0.98 21.27
N LYS A 62 -10.41 -1.05 19.94
CA LYS A 62 -9.53 -2.03 19.28
C LYS A 62 -8.04 -1.70 19.46
N LEU A 63 -7.66 -1.35 20.69
CA LEU A 63 -6.32 -0.98 21.13
C LEU A 63 -5.98 -1.60 22.49
N CYS A 64 -4.69 -1.81 22.74
CA CYS A 64 -4.15 -2.34 23.98
C CYS A 64 -2.85 -1.61 24.35
N TRP A 65 -2.80 -1.10 25.58
CA TRP A 65 -1.59 -0.57 26.18
C TRP A 65 -0.84 -1.68 26.92
N PHE A 66 0.45 -1.84 26.63
CA PHE A 66 1.31 -2.82 27.29
C PHE A 66 2.57 -2.15 27.82
N VAL A 67 2.81 -2.27 29.13
CA VAL A 67 4.04 -1.80 29.76
C VAL A 67 5.02 -2.95 29.78
N VAL A 68 6.18 -2.78 29.15
CA VAL A 68 7.24 -3.78 29.11
C VAL A 68 8.05 -3.67 30.41
N PRO A 69 8.13 -4.74 31.23
CA PRO A 69 8.95 -4.74 32.44
C PRO A 69 10.39 -4.28 32.19
N GLU A 70 10.95 -3.50 33.10
CA GLU A 70 12.36 -3.08 33.03
C GLU A 70 13.32 -4.20 33.44
N VAL A 71 12.89 -5.08 34.35
CA VAL A 71 13.68 -6.19 34.89
C VAL A 71 12.87 -7.48 34.86
N MET A 72 13.55 -8.60 34.58
CA MET A 72 12.99 -9.94 34.63
C MET A 72 13.62 -10.75 35.77
N LEU A 73 12.81 -11.19 36.73
CA LEU A 73 13.27 -12.07 37.80
C LEU A 73 13.76 -13.40 37.23
N GLY A 74 14.95 -13.83 37.65
CA GLY A 74 15.56 -15.08 37.20
C GLY A 74 16.31 -14.99 35.87
N VAL A 75 16.41 -13.80 35.26
CA VAL A 75 17.23 -13.57 34.07
C VAL A 75 18.44 -12.70 34.45
N PRO A 76 19.69 -13.20 34.32
CA PRO A 76 20.88 -12.51 34.82
C PRO A 76 21.23 -11.23 34.05
N SER A 77 20.82 -11.13 32.79
CA SER A 77 21.00 -9.93 31.96
C SER A 77 19.82 -9.80 31.00
N TYR A 78 18.86 -8.93 31.35
CA TYR A 78 17.71 -8.62 30.51
C TYR A 78 17.91 -7.25 29.86
N ASP A 79 17.99 -7.24 28.53
CA ASP A 79 17.98 -6.01 27.75
C ASP A 79 16.56 -5.67 27.32
N GLN A 80 15.99 -4.65 27.96
CA GLN A 80 14.66 -4.16 27.67
C GLN A 80 14.56 -3.56 26.26
N GLY A 81 15.56 -2.82 25.79
CA GLY A 81 15.55 -2.14 24.50
C GLY A 81 15.49 -3.14 23.35
N THR A 82 16.35 -4.16 23.39
CA THR A 82 16.36 -5.24 22.41
C THR A 82 15.06 -6.07 22.48
N CYS A 83 14.51 -6.28 23.68
CA CYS A 83 13.22 -6.96 23.84
C CYS A 83 12.07 -6.18 23.19
N ILE A 84 11.99 -4.87 23.42
CA ILE A 84 10.99 -3.97 22.82
C ILE A 84 11.11 -4.01 21.29
N GLY A 85 12.33 -3.90 20.77
CA GLY A 85 12.59 -3.96 19.33
C GLY A 85 12.11 -5.28 18.71
N TYR A 86 12.48 -6.41 19.33
CA TYR A 86 12.08 -7.74 18.87
C TYR A 86 10.55 -7.91 18.85
N VAL A 87 9.89 -7.55 19.94
CA VAL A 87 8.43 -7.67 20.07
C VAL A 87 7.71 -6.76 19.07
N MET A 88 8.19 -5.52 18.90
CA MET A 88 7.59 -4.58 17.97
C MET A 88 7.68 -5.08 16.53
N ASP A 89 8.83 -5.63 16.12
CA ASP A 89 9.01 -6.22 14.80
C ASP A 89 8.05 -7.39 14.58
N LYS A 90 7.99 -8.34 15.53
CA LYS A 90 7.06 -9.48 15.45
C LYS A 90 5.59 -9.09 15.38
N LEU A 91 5.16 -8.13 16.19
CA LEU A 91 3.78 -7.67 16.13
C LEU A 91 3.45 -6.95 14.82
N LYS A 92 4.41 -6.21 14.24
CA LYS A 92 4.26 -5.59 12.92
C LYS A 92 4.18 -6.64 11.81
N THR A 93 5.00 -7.69 11.85
CA THR A 93 4.90 -8.81 10.89
C THR A 93 3.57 -9.55 10.99
N ASP A 94 2.99 -9.60 12.18
CA ASP A 94 1.66 -10.18 12.42
C ASP A 94 0.50 -9.27 11.96
N GLY A 95 0.79 -8.05 11.48
CA GLY A 95 -0.21 -7.11 10.95
C GLY A 95 -0.80 -6.15 11.99
N PHE A 96 -0.28 -6.13 13.22
CA PHE A 96 -0.68 -5.15 14.23
C PHE A 96 -0.01 -3.79 13.98
N ARG A 97 -0.74 -2.72 14.26
CA ARG A 97 -0.15 -1.37 14.29
C ARG A 97 0.41 -1.15 15.68
N VAL A 98 1.73 -0.97 15.79
CA VAL A 98 2.44 -0.79 17.06
C VAL A 98 3.18 0.53 17.10
N GLN A 99 3.00 1.27 18.20
CA GLN A 99 3.74 2.51 18.48
C GLN A 99 4.38 2.44 19.87
N TYR A 100 5.57 3.03 19.98
CA TYR A 100 6.32 3.08 21.23
C TYR A 100 6.21 4.44 21.91
N PHE A 101 5.97 4.39 23.21
CA PHE A 101 5.86 5.54 24.09
C PHE A 101 6.87 5.39 25.22
N HIS A 102 7.76 6.37 25.35
CA HIS A 102 8.80 6.40 26.38
C HIS A 102 8.16 6.43 27.79
N PRO A 103 8.68 5.67 28.78
CA PRO A 103 9.95 4.92 28.75
C PRO A 103 9.87 3.45 28.32
N ASN A 104 8.70 2.80 28.41
CA ASN A 104 8.60 1.34 28.22
C ASN A 104 7.20 0.89 27.78
N THR A 105 6.40 1.80 27.23
CA THR A 105 5.00 1.54 26.90
C THR A 105 4.83 1.29 25.40
N LEU A 106 4.08 0.24 25.07
CA LEU A 106 3.67 -0.09 23.72
C LEU A 106 2.18 0.11 23.57
N MET A 107 1.79 0.88 22.57
CA MET A 107 0.43 0.93 22.07
C MET A 107 0.32 -0.07 20.93
N ILE A 108 -0.64 -0.98 21.03
CA ILE A 108 -0.90 -2.01 20.04
C ILE A 108 -2.36 -1.88 19.61
N SER A 109 -2.60 -1.63 18.33
CA SER A 109 -3.96 -1.48 17.78
C SER A 109 -4.19 -2.42 16.60
N TRP A 110 -5.42 -2.92 16.50
CA TRP A 110 -5.92 -3.73 15.37
C TRP A 110 -7.22 -3.15 14.79
N ASP A 111 -7.47 -1.87 15.05
CA ASP A 111 -8.65 -1.16 14.54
C ASP A 111 -8.68 -1.03 13.01
N HIS A 112 -7.49 -0.99 12.39
CA HIS A 112 -7.34 -0.90 10.93
C HIS A 112 -7.72 -2.19 10.19
N TRP A 113 -7.88 -3.31 10.90
CA TRP A 113 -8.21 -4.59 10.28
C TRP A 113 -9.72 -4.79 10.21
N ILE A 114 -10.25 -4.90 8.99
CA ILE A 114 -11.66 -5.15 8.74
C ILE A 114 -11.89 -6.68 8.64
N PRO A 115 -12.77 -7.27 9.48
CA PRO A 115 -13.09 -8.69 9.38
C PRO A 115 -13.84 -9.05 8.10
N ASN A 116 -13.60 -10.27 7.60
CA ASN A 116 -14.19 -10.75 6.34
C ASN A 116 -15.73 -10.68 6.31
N TYR A 117 -16.40 -10.96 7.43
CA TYR A 117 -17.86 -10.89 7.49
C TYR A 117 -18.39 -9.46 7.21
N VAL A 118 -17.66 -8.43 7.63
CA VAL A 118 -18.04 -7.02 7.35
C VAL A 118 -17.82 -6.71 5.87
N ILE A 119 -16.74 -7.24 5.28
CA ILE A 119 -16.43 -7.05 3.86
C ILE A 119 -17.49 -7.69 2.98
N GLU A 120 -17.95 -8.90 3.34
CA GLU A 120 -19.04 -9.60 2.66
C GLU A 120 -20.34 -8.77 2.70
N GLU A 121 -20.72 -8.24 3.85
CA GLU A 121 -21.89 -7.36 3.97
C GLU A 121 -21.76 -6.09 3.13
N ILE A 122 -20.58 -5.44 3.12
CA ILE A 122 -20.33 -4.24 2.32
C ILE A 122 -20.41 -4.56 0.83
N LYS A 123 -19.90 -5.73 0.43
CA LYS A 123 -19.95 -6.21 -0.94
C LYS A 123 -21.38 -6.47 -1.39
N GLU A 124 -22.21 -7.10 -0.56
CA GLU A 124 -23.64 -7.32 -0.85
C GLU A 124 -24.39 -6.00 -1.00
N LYS A 125 -24.13 -5.03 -0.12
CA LYS A 125 -24.83 -3.73 -0.13
C LYS A 125 -24.37 -2.78 -1.24
N THR A 126 -23.07 -2.77 -1.54
CA THR A 126 -22.44 -1.75 -2.42
C THR A 126 -22.06 -2.32 -3.78
N GLY A 127 -22.02 -3.64 -3.95
CA GLY A 127 -21.52 -4.30 -5.17
C GLY A 127 -20.01 -4.12 -5.41
N LYS A 128 -19.29 -3.52 -4.45
CA LYS A 128 -17.85 -3.25 -4.53
C LYS A 128 -17.07 -4.25 -3.68
N ILE A 129 -15.93 -4.70 -4.20
CA ILE A 129 -15.04 -5.62 -3.50
C ILE A 129 -13.94 -4.78 -2.84
N TYR A 130 -13.78 -4.95 -1.53
CA TYR A 130 -12.74 -4.30 -0.74
C TYR A 130 -11.78 -5.33 -0.16
N ASP A 131 -10.54 -4.92 0.07
CA ASP A 131 -9.54 -5.67 0.84
C ASP A 131 -9.69 -5.41 2.35
N ASN A 132 -9.05 -6.24 3.18
CA ASN A 132 -9.06 -6.15 4.65
C ASN A 132 -8.48 -4.85 5.21
N TYR A 133 -7.70 -4.15 4.38
CA TYR A 133 -7.11 -2.84 4.67
C TYR A 133 -7.92 -1.67 4.08
N GLY A 134 -9.06 -1.93 3.43
CA GLY A 134 -9.94 -0.91 2.86
C GLY A 134 -9.57 -0.45 1.44
N ASN A 135 -8.75 -1.21 0.69
CA ASN A 135 -8.44 -0.91 -0.70
C ASN A 135 -9.54 -1.45 -1.63
N ASP A 136 -10.01 -0.64 -2.58
CA ASP A 136 -11.00 -1.06 -3.59
C ASP A 136 -10.35 -1.99 -4.62
N LEU A 137 -10.79 -3.25 -4.66
CA LEU A 137 -10.35 -4.27 -5.63
C LEU A 137 -11.31 -4.41 -6.81
N THR A 138 -12.22 -3.46 -7.00
CA THR A 138 -13.16 -3.50 -8.14
C THR A 138 -12.35 -3.50 -9.44
N PRO A 139 -12.48 -4.53 -10.29
CA PRO A 139 -11.81 -4.56 -11.58
C PRO A 139 -12.34 -3.39 -12.41
N THR A 140 -11.57 -2.31 -12.48
CA THR A 140 -11.89 -1.22 -13.40
C THR A 140 -11.56 -1.76 -14.80
N PRO A 141 -12.50 -1.73 -15.77
CA PRO A 141 -12.16 -2.12 -17.13
C PRO A 141 -10.98 -1.27 -17.60
N GLN A 142 -9.91 -1.92 -18.04
CA GLN A 142 -8.74 -1.26 -18.61
C GLN A 142 -9.22 -0.40 -19.79
N ASN A 143 -9.27 0.91 -19.59
CA ASN A 143 -9.35 1.83 -20.72
C ASN A 143 -7.97 1.82 -21.35
N ASP A 144 -7.84 1.20 -22.53
CA ASP A 144 -6.65 1.23 -23.37
C ASP A 144 -6.31 2.69 -23.72
N GLN A 145 -5.51 3.35 -22.87
CA GLN A 145 -5.11 4.75 -23.04
C GLN A 145 -4.15 4.99 -24.21
N GLU A 146 -3.79 3.97 -24.99
CA GLU A 146 -2.86 4.10 -26.12
C GLU A 146 -3.50 4.61 -27.41
N THR A 147 -4.83 4.66 -27.53
CA THR A 147 -5.48 5.11 -28.79
C THR A 147 -5.69 6.62 -28.90
N ASN A 148 -5.50 7.39 -27.81
CA ASN A 148 -5.77 8.84 -27.81
C ASN A 148 -4.58 9.74 -28.18
N GLN A 149 -3.36 9.20 -28.38
CA GLN A 149 -2.21 10.03 -28.78
C GLN A 149 -2.12 10.31 -30.29
N LYS A 150 -2.99 9.73 -31.13
CA LYS A 150 -2.89 9.86 -32.59
C LYS A 150 -3.61 11.08 -33.19
N TYR A 151 -4.30 11.89 -32.39
CA TYR A 151 -5.06 13.05 -32.88
C TYR A 151 -4.76 14.37 -32.17
N ASN A 152 -3.65 14.48 -31.44
CA ASN A 152 -3.20 15.77 -30.93
C ASN A 152 -2.41 16.52 -32.02
N MET A 153 -3.12 17.19 -32.94
CA MET A 153 -2.50 18.15 -33.85
C MET A 153 -2.04 19.37 -33.03
N GLN A 154 -0.72 19.49 -32.85
CA GLN A 154 -0.06 20.67 -32.31
C GLN A 154 -0.41 21.91 -33.15
N PRO A 155 -0.83 23.05 -32.56
CA PRO A 155 -0.93 24.29 -33.32
C PRO A 155 0.49 24.73 -33.70
N GLY A 156 0.74 24.89 -34.99
CA GLY A 156 2.00 25.39 -35.53
C GLY A 156 2.27 26.82 -35.05
N ASN A 157 3.52 27.03 -34.62
CA ASN A 157 4.04 28.31 -34.16
C ASN A 157 4.42 29.17 -35.39
N TYR A 158 3.61 30.18 -35.73
CA TYR A 158 3.98 31.18 -36.74
C TYR A 158 4.56 32.41 -36.03
N SER A 159 5.88 32.56 -36.16
CA SER A 159 6.60 33.80 -35.86
C SER A 159 6.20 34.88 -36.87
N GLY A 160 5.53 35.93 -36.40
CA GLY A 160 5.19 37.10 -37.19
C GLY A 160 5.17 38.36 -36.32
N THR A 161 6.20 39.18 -36.48
CA THR A 161 6.45 40.48 -35.85
C THR A 161 5.40 41.52 -36.25
N ALA A 162 4.83 42.30 -35.30
CA ALA A 162 4.74 43.78 -35.33
C ALA A 162 3.68 44.37 -34.36
N ALA A 163 4.15 45.31 -33.55
CA ALA A 163 3.56 46.60 -33.15
C ALA A 163 2.07 46.74 -32.75
N GLY A 164 1.87 47.11 -31.47
CA GLY A 164 1.06 48.26 -31.03
C GLY A 164 -0.48 48.17 -31.09
N GLY A 165 -1.13 48.57 -29.99
CA GLY A 165 -2.52 49.06 -30.01
C GLY A 165 -3.50 48.35 -29.08
N GLU A 166 -4.30 49.17 -28.39
CA GLU A 166 -5.23 48.84 -27.33
C GLU A 166 -6.59 48.25 -27.79
N MET A 167 -7.23 47.54 -26.85
CA MET A 167 -8.68 47.48 -26.56
C MET A 167 -9.67 46.80 -27.54
N SER A 168 -10.58 46.02 -26.91
CA SER A 168 -12.02 45.86 -27.19
C SER A 168 -12.51 44.49 -27.70
N SER A 169 -13.39 43.91 -26.88
CA SER A 169 -14.56 43.08 -27.18
C SER A 169 -14.95 42.87 -28.65
N ARG A 170 -15.14 41.61 -29.06
CA ARG A 170 -16.29 41.15 -29.87
C ARG A 170 -16.31 39.64 -30.08
N ASN A 171 -17.44 39.04 -29.71
CA ASN A 171 -17.87 37.72 -30.19
C ASN A 171 -17.99 37.75 -31.71
N ASN A 172 -17.53 36.70 -32.40
CA ASN A 172 -18.07 36.33 -33.69
C ASN A 172 -17.94 34.82 -33.94
N THR A 173 -19.10 34.19 -34.07
CA THR A 173 -19.34 32.92 -34.74
C THR A 173 -18.70 32.90 -36.12
N ASN A 174 -18.00 31.82 -36.47
CA ASN A 174 -17.67 31.50 -37.87
C ASN A 174 -17.64 29.99 -38.06
N ILE A 175 -18.79 29.43 -38.44
CA ILE A 175 -18.89 28.14 -39.12
C ILE A 175 -18.36 28.36 -40.55
N VAL A 176 -17.26 27.69 -40.89
CA VAL A 176 -16.70 27.71 -42.25
C VAL A 176 -16.78 26.28 -42.80
N TYR A 177 -17.76 26.04 -43.67
CA TYR A 177 -17.75 24.88 -44.58
C TYR A 177 -16.85 25.21 -45.78
N LYS A 178 -15.81 24.40 -46.01
CA LYS A 178 -15.08 24.39 -47.28
C LYS A 178 -15.50 23.19 -48.13
N ASN A 179 -16.10 23.53 -49.26
CA ASN A 179 -16.35 22.68 -50.41
C ASN A 179 -15.08 22.53 -51.28
N LYS A 180 -15.06 21.42 -52.02
CA LYS A 180 -14.33 21.11 -53.26
C LYS A 180 -13.20 20.08 -53.17
N GLU A 181 -13.63 18.84 -53.48
CA GLU A 181 -13.17 17.97 -54.58
C GLU A 181 -11.76 17.38 -54.54
N GLY A 182 -11.72 16.03 -54.49
CA GLY A 182 -10.52 15.26 -54.81
C GLY A 182 -10.50 13.82 -54.30
N VAL A 183 -11.28 12.95 -54.95
CA VAL A 183 -10.98 11.51 -55.15
C VAL A 183 -11.10 10.56 -53.94
N PHE A 184 -12.18 9.78 -53.98
CA PHE A 184 -12.31 8.46 -53.37
C PHE A 184 -11.17 7.52 -53.79
N GLN A 185 -10.36 7.04 -52.84
CA GLN A 185 -9.86 5.65 -52.80
C GLN A 185 -9.60 5.23 -51.35
N ARG A 186 -10.63 4.73 -50.65
CA ARG A 186 -10.42 3.75 -49.57
C ARG A 186 -10.73 2.39 -50.16
N SER A 187 -9.74 1.51 -50.23
CA SER A 187 -9.95 0.10 -50.54
C SER A 187 -10.94 -0.48 -49.51
N ARG A 188 -12.15 -0.81 -49.96
CA ARG A 188 -13.06 -1.67 -49.21
C ARG A 188 -12.41 -3.05 -49.09
N LYS A 189 -12.04 -3.46 -47.89
CA LYS A 189 -12.20 -4.88 -47.54
C LYS A 189 -13.69 -5.06 -47.25
N GLN A 190 -14.34 -5.83 -48.13
CA GLN A 190 -15.73 -6.24 -48.01
C GLN A 190 -15.83 -7.19 -46.82
N SER A 191 -16.29 -6.69 -45.68
CA SER A 191 -16.82 -7.53 -44.61
C SER A 191 -18.34 -7.49 -44.72
N ASP A 192 -18.96 -8.66 -44.83
CA ASP A 192 -20.41 -8.84 -44.91
C ASP A 192 -21.14 -8.02 -43.86
N LYS A 193 -22.06 -7.14 -44.31
CA LYS A 193 -22.95 -6.42 -43.39
C LYS A 193 -24.02 -7.39 -42.92
N LYS A 194 -23.79 -8.03 -41.78
CA LYS A 194 -24.79 -8.82 -41.07
C LYS A 194 -25.77 -7.83 -40.41
N TYR A 195 -27.01 -7.77 -40.91
CA TYR A 195 -28.07 -7.00 -40.28
C TYR A 195 -28.45 -7.65 -38.95
N THR A 196 -28.45 -6.89 -37.86
CA THR A 196 -28.93 -7.34 -36.55
C THR A 196 -30.41 -6.98 -36.41
N PRO A 197 -31.26 -7.85 -35.85
CA PRO A 197 -32.63 -7.50 -35.46
C PRO A 197 -32.63 -6.26 -34.56
N ILE A 198 -33.71 -5.46 -34.63
CA ILE A 198 -33.82 -4.19 -33.90
C ILE A 198 -33.64 -4.37 -32.39
N ASP A 199 -34.07 -5.49 -31.84
CA ASP A 199 -34.02 -5.78 -30.41
C ASP A 199 -32.58 -5.96 -29.87
N ASP A 200 -31.62 -6.31 -30.74
CA ASP A 200 -30.20 -6.55 -30.38
C ASP A 200 -29.27 -5.40 -30.82
N TYR A 201 -29.83 -4.28 -31.33
CA TYR A 201 -29.02 -3.16 -31.80
C TYR A 201 -28.46 -2.34 -30.63
N LYS A 202 -27.13 -2.42 -30.43
CA LYS A 202 -26.40 -1.55 -29.49
C LYS A 202 -25.60 -0.51 -30.27
N PRO A 203 -25.93 0.80 -30.19
CA PRO A 203 -25.23 1.82 -30.96
C PRO A 203 -23.77 1.88 -30.52
N LYS A 204 -22.85 1.56 -31.44
CA LYS A 204 -21.41 1.70 -31.23
C LYS A 204 -20.89 2.83 -32.13
N GLY A 205 -20.84 4.01 -31.54
CA GLY A 205 -20.29 5.23 -32.09
C GLY A 205 -20.37 6.28 -30.98
N THR A 206 -19.32 7.07 -30.79
CA THR A 206 -19.35 8.16 -29.82
C THR A 206 -20.53 9.05 -30.16
N MET A 207 -21.53 9.14 -29.27
CA MET A 207 -22.63 10.07 -29.41
C MET A 207 -22.03 11.46 -29.50
N ILE A 208 -22.10 12.07 -30.68
CA ILE A 208 -21.90 13.51 -30.82
C ILE A 208 -23.28 14.12 -30.54
N TYR A 209 -23.69 14.06 -29.27
CA TYR A 209 -24.79 14.88 -28.79
C TYR A 209 -24.16 16.04 -28.05
N ASP A 210 -24.26 17.21 -28.66
CA ASP A 210 -24.08 18.45 -27.93
C ASP A 210 -25.27 18.55 -26.96
N GLU A 211 -24.98 18.64 -25.66
CA GLU A 211 -26.00 18.73 -24.59
C GLU A 211 -26.99 19.87 -24.89
N GLU A 212 -26.52 20.95 -25.52
CA GLU A 212 -27.34 22.11 -25.89
C GLU A 212 -28.50 21.77 -26.84
N LEU A 213 -28.32 20.82 -27.77
CA LEU A 213 -29.38 20.41 -28.72
C LEU A 213 -30.47 19.56 -28.06
N LEU A 214 -30.15 18.84 -26.99
CA LEU A 214 -31.09 18.01 -26.23
C LEU A 214 -32.05 18.87 -25.38
N PHE A 215 -31.55 19.97 -24.83
CA PHE A 215 -32.35 20.88 -24.00
C PHE A 215 -33.23 21.83 -24.81
N ASP A 216 -32.89 22.16 -26.06
CA ASP A 216 -33.71 23.04 -26.91
C ASP A 216 -35.02 22.36 -27.38
N MET A 217 -35.00 21.04 -27.54
CA MET A 217 -36.20 20.25 -27.91
C MET A 217 -37.27 20.25 -26.81
N ASN A 218 -36.87 20.25 -25.53
CA ASN A 218 -37.81 20.36 -24.40
C ASN A 218 -38.42 21.76 -24.27
N LYS A 219 -37.79 22.77 -24.88
CA LYS A 219 -38.26 24.16 -24.83
C LYS A 219 -39.37 24.44 -25.86
N ARG A 220 -39.49 23.60 -26.90
CA ARG A 220 -40.56 23.70 -27.91
C ARG A 220 -41.89 23.04 -27.54
N TYR A 221 -41.97 22.37 -26.39
CA TYR A 221 -43.20 21.73 -25.89
C TYR A 221 -43.82 22.43 -24.66
N LYS A 222 -43.61 23.74 -24.52
CA LYS A 222 -44.40 24.60 -23.62
C LYS A 222 -45.10 25.70 -24.39
#